data_AF-A0A7J4XCI4-F1
#
_entry.id   AF-A0A7J4XCI4-F1
#
_cell.length_a   1.000
_cell.length_b   1.000
_cell.length_c   1.000
_cell.angle_alpha   90.00
_cell.angle_beta   90.00
_cell.angle_gamma   90.00
#
_symmetry.space_group_name_H-M   'P 1'
#
loop_
_entity.id
_entity.type
_entity.pdbx_description
1 polymer ?
#
loop_
_entity_poly.entity_id
_entity_poly.type
_entity_poly.pdbx_seq_one_letter_code
_entity_poly.pdbx_strand_id
1 'polypeptide(L)'
;MGDSKAFLTIHRQEAGYRPVHERITDYGEVEQTLNTHDRKLQASRCMDCGVPFCHWACPLGNKQPEWQDALYKGKWKEAYEILAATCDFPEFTGRICPALCEKSCVLKLSCDEPVTIRENEAAIVEAAFREGYITPVIPVRNGKRVAIIGAGPAGLVAANQLNRKGYTVTLFDKAEAPGGLLRFGIPNFKLNKNIIDRRMEILKAEGILFKMNTAIDTAHLPEGFDAYCICTGAETPRDLSIPGRELKGIHFALEMLSQQNRIIEGQTFAKDKMVNAKGKKVLVIGGGDTGSDCIGTSVRQGAVSVTQIEIMPQPPVGHNNATPWPQWPVVLKTTSSHEEGCMRRWSLASNRFIGKNGKVTGVEVEEVEWSTPAAGGRPVMKPTGKKEIIEADMVLLAMGFLKPEQPEYPENVFIAGDAATGASLVVRAMAEGRRVAKLIYDL
;
A
#
# COMPACT_ATOMS: atom_id res chain seq x y z
N MET A 1 -26.39 13.47 -14.70
CA MET A 1 -25.81 13.57 -13.35
C MET A 1 -26.80 13.02 -12.35
N GLY A 2 -26.31 12.47 -11.25
CA GLY A 2 -27.12 11.98 -10.15
C GLY A 2 -27.83 13.12 -9.42
N ASP A 3 -28.46 12.78 -8.31
CA ASP A 3 -29.06 13.77 -7.42
C ASP A 3 -27.97 14.69 -6.83
N SER A 4 -27.80 15.87 -7.43
CA SER A 4 -26.80 16.86 -7.02
C SER A 4 -27.02 17.44 -5.63
N LYS A 5 -28.12 17.06 -4.94
CA LYS A 5 -28.44 17.46 -3.57
C LYS A 5 -28.49 16.28 -2.59
N ALA A 6 -28.23 15.06 -3.05
CA ALA A 6 -28.25 13.85 -2.21
C ALA A 6 -27.41 14.00 -0.94
N PHE A 7 -26.25 14.65 -1.01
CA PHE A 7 -25.37 14.86 0.14
C PHE A 7 -25.98 15.69 1.28
N LEU A 8 -27.09 16.43 1.03
CA LEU A 8 -27.79 17.21 2.05
C LEU A 8 -28.68 16.33 2.95
N THR A 9 -29.16 15.20 2.44
CA THR A 9 -30.12 14.32 3.13
C THR A 9 -29.56 12.93 3.41
N ILE A 10 -28.52 12.52 2.68
CA ILE A 10 -27.86 11.23 2.82
C ILE A 10 -26.49 11.48 3.46
N HIS A 11 -26.34 10.99 4.68
CA HIS A 11 -25.09 11.04 5.41
C HIS A 11 -24.09 9.98 4.92
N ARG A 12 -22.80 10.26 5.15
CA ARG A 12 -21.73 9.29 4.88
C ARG A 12 -21.94 8.03 5.71
N GLN A 13 -21.90 6.89 5.04
CA GLN A 13 -21.90 5.58 5.67
C GLN A 13 -20.71 4.80 5.12
N GLU A 14 -19.77 4.46 6.00
CA GLU A 14 -18.71 3.50 5.70
C GLU A 14 -19.20 2.09 6.00
N ALA A 15 -18.62 1.10 5.33
CA ALA A 15 -18.94 -0.30 5.62
C ALA A 15 -18.44 -0.74 7.01
N GLY A 16 -17.40 -0.06 7.52
CA GLY A 16 -16.78 -0.38 8.80
C GLY A 16 -15.98 -1.68 8.75
N TYR A 17 -15.53 -2.11 9.92
CA TYR A 17 -14.74 -3.32 10.09
C TYR A 17 -15.52 -4.42 10.80
N ARG A 18 -15.16 -5.68 10.58
CA ARG A 18 -15.63 -6.81 11.40
C ARG A 18 -15.36 -6.56 12.89
N PRO A 19 -16.16 -7.07 13.83
CA PRO A 19 -15.91 -6.92 15.27
C PRO A 19 -14.49 -7.33 15.67
N VAL A 20 -13.86 -6.60 16.59
CA VAL A 20 -12.45 -6.81 16.98
C VAL A 20 -12.22 -8.26 17.44
N HIS A 21 -13.07 -8.77 18.33
CA HIS A 21 -12.93 -10.12 18.90
C HIS A 21 -13.04 -11.25 17.87
N GLU A 22 -13.67 -11.00 16.72
CA GLU A 22 -13.70 -11.95 15.60
C GLU A 22 -12.43 -11.81 14.74
N ARG A 23 -12.13 -10.58 14.27
CA ARG A 23 -11.10 -10.34 13.24
C ARG A 23 -9.66 -10.55 13.71
N ILE A 24 -9.39 -10.59 15.01
CA ILE A 24 -8.06 -10.90 15.56
C ILE A 24 -7.73 -12.39 15.57
N THR A 25 -8.72 -13.26 15.29
CA THR A 25 -8.56 -14.73 15.35
C THR A 25 -8.24 -15.36 13.99
N ASP A 26 -8.33 -14.57 12.91
CA ASP A 26 -8.09 -15.01 11.53
C ASP A 26 -7.32 -13.96 10.72
N TYR A 27 -6.98 -14.30 9.48
CA TYR A 27 -6.29 -13.42 8.52
C TYR A 27 -7.18 -13.00 7.33
N GLY A 28 -8.50 -13.17 7.46
CA GLY A 28 -9.49 -12.73 6.48
C GLY A 28 -9.64 -11.21 6.45
N GLU A 29 -10.23 -10.69 5.37
CA GLU A 29 -10.43 -9.26 5.15
C GLU A 29 -11.19 -8.63 6.33
N VAL A 30 -10.65 -7.56 6.91
CA VAL A 30 -11.25 -6.90 8.08
C VAL A 30 -12.36 -5.94 7.71
N GLU A 31 -12.26 -5.34 6.52
CA GLU A 31 -13.21 -4.37 6.02
C GLU A 31 -14.47 -5.08 5.51
N GLN A 32 -15.63 -4.55 5.87
CA GLN A 32 -16.91 -5.08 5.41
C GLN A 32 -17.32 -4.41 4.08
N THR A 33 -18.44 -4.85 3.51
CA THR A 33 -19.02 -4.23 2.32
C THR A 33 -20.47 -3.86 2.56
N LEU A 34 -20.85 -2.63 2.21
CA LEU A 34 -22.26 -2.24 2.14
C LEU A 34 -23.01 -3.06 1.09
N ASN A 35 -24.31 -3.23 1.30
CA ASN A 35 -25.19 -3.81 0.30
C ASN A 35 -25.32 -2.90 -0.95
N THR A 36 -25.85 -3.45 -2.04
CA THR A 36 -26.03 -2.73 -3.32
C THR A 36 -26.85 -1.45 -3.19
N HIS A 37 -27.89 -1.44 -2.36
CA HIS A 37 -28.75 -0.26 -2.17
C HIS A 37 -27.96 0.89 -1.54
N ASP A 38 -27.35 0.63 -0.37
CA ASP A 38 -26.56 1.62 0.37
C ASP A 38 -25.36 2.08 -0.45
N ARG A 39 -24.73 1.18 -1.22
CA ARG A 39 -23.60 1.52 -2.08
C ARG A 39 -23.99 2.51 -3.17
N LYS A 40 -25.14 2.31 -3.82
CA LYS A 40 -25.68 3.27 -4.80
C LYS A 40 -26.04 4.60 -4.14
N LEU A 41 -26.57 4.56 -2.92
CA LEU A 41 -26.89 5.74 -2.13
C LEU A 41 -25.62 6.54 -1.77
N GLN A 42 -24.55 5.88 -1.36
CA GLN A 42 -23.26 6.56 -1.10
C GLN A 42 -22.64 7.14 -2.37
N ALA A 43 -22.80 6.48 -3.53
CA ALA A 43 -22.37 7.03 -4.82
C ALA A 43 -23.17 8.29 -5.23
N SER A 44 -24.45 8.36 -4.86
CA SER A 44 -25.32 9.50 -5.18
C SER A 44 -24.88 10.80 -4.52
N ARG A 45 -24.12 10.73 -3.42
CA ARG A 45 -23.60 11.90 -2.70
C ARG A 45 -22.59 12.72 -3.52
N CYS A 46 -22.09 12.20 -4.65
CA CYS A 46 -21.21 12.96 -5.53
C CYS A 46 -21.94 14.20 -6.08
N MET A 47 -21.37 15.38 -5.84
CA MET A 47 -21.94 16.66 -6.29
C MET A 47 -21.74 16.94 -7.78
N ASP A 48 -20.98 16.10 -8.49
CA ASP A 48 -20.46 16.37 -9.82
C ASP A 48 -19.85 17.78 -9.96
N CYS A 49 -18.84 18.04 -9.14
CA CYS A 49 -18.21 19.36 -9.06
C CYS A 49 -17.62 19.78 -10.42
N GLY A 50 -17.88 21.02 -10.86
CA GLY A 50 -17.29 21.55 -12.09
C GLY A 50 -15.74 21.57 -12.08
N VAL A 51 -15.13 21.67 -10.89
CA VAL A 51 -13.69 21.45 -10.69
C VAL A 51 -13.51 20.27 -9.71
N PRO A 52 -13.35 19.03 -10.22
CA PRO A 52 -13.28 17.85 -9.36
C PRO A 52 -11.88 17.68 -8.77
N PHE A 53 -11.64 18.24 -7.58
CA PHE A 53 -10.37 18.07 -6.83
C PHE A 53 -10.01 16.61 -6.53
N CYS A 54 -10.99 15.70 -6.53
CA CYS A 54 -10.78 14.26 -6.42
C CYS A 54 -10.00 13.68 -7.62
N HIS A 55 -10.14 14.26 -8.82
CA HIS A 55 -9.38 13.86 -10.01
C HIS A 55 -7.91 14.21 -9.82
N TRP A 56 -7.67 15.49 -9.48
CA TRP A 56 -6.33 16.05 -9.30
C TRP A 56 -5.53 15.36 -8.19
N ALA A 57 -6.18 14.97 -7.10
CA ALA A 57 -5.50 14.28 -6.01
C ALA A 57 -5.20 12.81 -6.32
N CYS A 58 -5.87 12.20 -7.29
CA CYS A 58 -5.63 10.83 -7.69
C CYS A 58 -4.44 10.76 -8.67
N PRO A 59 -3.33 10.07 -8.34
CA PRO A 59 -2.18 9.97 -9.23
C PRO A 59 -2.48 9.34 -10.60
N LEU A 60 -3.56 8.56 -10.71
CA LEU A 60 -4.02 7.96 -11.96
C LEU A 60 -4.87 8.89 -12.82
N GLY A 61 -5.27 10.05 -12.29
CA GLY A 61 -6.24 10.93 -12.96
C GLY A 61 -7.60 10.26 -13.16
N ASN A 62 -8.05 9.46 -12.18
CA ASN A 62 -9.32 8.75 -12.26
C ASN A 62 -10.50 9.72 -12.47
N LYS A 63 -11.57 9.19 -13.07
CA LYS A 63 -12.79 9.92 -13.46
C LYS A 63 -13.93 9.68 -12.45
N GLN A 64 -13.74 10.12 -11.21
CA GLN A 64 -14.61 9.71 -10.11
C GLN A 64 -16.10 10.07 -10.29
N PRO A 65 -16.49 11.33 -10.55
CA PRO A 65 -17.87 11.71 -10.78
C PRO A 65 -18.55 10.85 -11.85
N GLU A 66 -17.86 10.51 -12.95
CA GLU A 66 -18.43 9.75 -14.05
C GLU A 66 -18.77 8.31 -13.65
N TRP A 67 -17.84 7.58 -13.04
CA TRP A 67 -18.15 6.21 -12.59
C TRP A 67 -19.03 6.18 -11.34
N GLN A 68 -19.04 7.24 -10.51
CA GLN A 68 -19.97 7.38 -9.40
C GLN A 68 -21.41 7.61 -9.89
N ASP A 69 -21.61 8.43 -10.92
CA ASP A 69 -22.92 8.64 -11.56
C ASP A 69 -23.46 7.34 -12.19
N ALA A 70 -22.59 6.60 -12.89
CA ALA A 70 -22.93 5.29 -13.43
C ALA A 70 -23.30 4.28 -12.32
N LEU A 71 -22.53 4.23 -11.24
CA LEU A 71 -22.80 3.39 -10.07
C LEU A 71 -24.15 3.75 -9.42
N TYR A 72 -24.39 5.03 -9.16
CA TYR A 72 -25.66 5.52 -8.60
C TYR A 72 -26.87 5.07 -9.45
N LYS A 73 -26.78 5.18 -10.77
CA LYS A 73 -27.82 4.73 -11.71
C LYS A 73 -27.96 3.20 -11.79
N GLY A 74 -27.09 2.44 -11.12
CA GLY A 74 -27.06 0.98 -11.16
C GLY A 74 -26.45 0.43 -12.44
N LYS A 75 -25.74 1.26 -13.21
CA LYS A 75 -25.05 0.85 -14.44
C LYS A 75 -23.66 0.30 -14.13
N TRP A 76 -23.61 -0.84 -13.45
CA TRP A 76 -22.37 -1.44 -12.93
C TRP A 76 -21.31 -1.70 -14.00
N LYS A 77 -21.71 -2.19 -15.18
CA LYS A 77 -20.79 -2.44 -16.30
C LYS A 77 -20.17 -1.14 -16.82
N GLU A 78 -20.99 -0.12 -17.07
CA GLU A 78 -20.53 1.21 -17.51
C GLU A 78 -19.60 1.84 -16.47
N ALA A 79 -19.94 1.74 -15.19
CA ALA A 79 -19.10 2.25 -14.10
C ALA A 79 -17.72 1.58 -14.10
N TYR A 80 -17.66 0.25 -14.30
CA TYR A 80 -16.41 -0.48 -14.42
C TYR A 80 -15.60 -0.08 -15.66
N GLU A 81 -16.24 0.06 -16.83
CA GLU A 81 -15.55 0.47 -18.07
C GLU A 81 -14.90 1.85 -17.93
N ILE A 82 -15.60 2.81 -17.31
CA ILE A 82 -15.07 4.15 -17.02
C ILE A 82 -13.90 4.08 -16.03
N LEU A 83 -14.05 3.32 -14.94
CA LEU A 83 -13.01 3.14 -13.93
C LEU A 83 -11.74 2.48 -14.52
N ALA A 84 -11.91 1.38 -15.25
CA ALA A 84 -10.83 0.60 -15.86
C ALA A 84 -10.07 1.38 -16.96
N ALA A 85 -10.67 2.43 -17.52
CA ALA A 85 -9.97 3.30 -18.48
C ALA A 85 -8.77 4.03 -17.85
N THR A 86 -8.80 4.27 -16.54
CA THR A 86 -7.78 5.05 -15.81
C THR A 86 -7.04 4.25 -14.74
N CYS A 87 -7.69 3.24 -14.15
CA CYS A 87 -7.09 2.35 -13.16
C CYS A 87 -7.01 0.92 -13.69
N ASP A 88 -5.81 0.38 -13.84
CA ASP A 88 -5.58 -0.98 -14.33
C ASP A 88 -6.07 -2.06 -13.35
N PHE A 89 -5.93 -1.80 -12.04
CA PHE A 89 -6.21 -2.76 -10.97
C PHE A 89 -7.01 -2.12 -9.83
N PRO A 90 -8.27 -1.71 -10.08
CA PRO A 90 -9.12 -1.09 -9.07
C PRO A 90 -9.35 -1.97 -7.83
N GLU A 91 -9.20 -3.30 -7.97
CA GLU A 91 -9.28 -4.24 -6.84
C GLU A 91 -8.15 -4.08 -5.82
N PHE A 92 -7.02 -3.48 -6.22
CA PHE A 92 -5.92 -3.16 -5.31
C PHE A 92 -6.13 -1.78 -4.69
N THR A 93 -6.31 -0.74 -5.51
CA THR A 93 -6.49 0.63 -5.03
C THR A 93 -7.73 0.78 -4.15
N GLY A 94 -8.83 0.10 -4.47
CA GLY A 94 -10.05 0.07 -3.65
C GLY A 94 -9.84 -0.50 -2.24
N ARG A 95 -8.73 -1.19 -1.96
CA ARG A 95 -8.44 -1.78 -0.64
C ARG A 95 -7.34 -1.07 0.13
N ILE A 96 -6.26 -0.73 -0.58
CA ILE A 96 -5.03 -0.29 0.09
C ILE A 96 -4.66 1.18 -0.20
N CYS A 97 -5.37 1.86 -1.10
CA CYS A 97 -5.17 3.28 -1.30
C CYS A 97 -5.60 4.04 -0.04
N PRO A 98 -4.83 5.03 0.45
CA PRO A 98 -5.24 5.86 1.59
C PRO A 98 -6.35 6.87 1.22
N ALA A 99 -7.04 6.66 0.10
CA ALA A 99 -8.15 7.47 -0.41
C ALA A 99 -7.80 8.96 -0.56
N LEU A 100 -6.71 9.25 -1.29
CA LEU A 100 -6.26 10.63 -1.57
C LEU A 100 -7.39 11.53 -2.09
N CYS A 101 -8.21 10.97 -2.99
CA CYS A 101 -9.39 11.59 -3.58
C CYS A 101 -10.50 11.95 -2.57
N GLU A 102 -10.65 11.18 -1.49
CA GLU A 102 -11.63 11.50 -0.44
C GLU A 102 -11.15 12.66 0.43
N LYS A 103 -9.83 12.79 0.62
CA LYS A 103 -9.26 13.89 1.42
C LYS A 103 -9.32 15.24 0.68
N SER A 104 -9.30 15.23 -0.65
CA SER A 104 -9.49 16.42 -1.48
C SER A 104 -10.94 16.64 -1.92
N CYS A 105 -11.88 15.75 -1.57
CA CYS A 105 -13.28 15.90 -1.94
C CYS A 105 -13.85 17.21 -1.37
N VAL A 106 -14.68 17.92 -2.14
CA VAL A 106 -15.29 19.17 -1.67
C VAL A 106 -16.21 18.92 -0.46
N LEU A 107 -16.83 17.74 -0.36
CA LEU A 107 -17.62 17.38 0.82
C LEU A 107 -16.78 17.18 2.08
N LYS A 108 -15.47 16.86 1.95
CA LYS A 108 -14.55 16.88 3.10
C LYS A 108 -14.38 18.30 3.63
N LEU A 109 -14.31 19.30 2.75
CA LEU A 109 -14.20 20.70 3.14
C LEU A 109 -15.52 21.25 3.71
N SER A 110 -16.65 20.95 3.08
CA SER A 110 -17.91 21.62 3.40
C SER A 110 -18.66 21.05 4.61
N CYS A 111 -18.61 19.73 4.82
CA CYS A 111 -19.38 19.06 5.87
C CYS A 111 -18.65 17.89 6.53
N ASP A 112 -17.34 17.75 6.31
CA ASP A 112 -16.49 16.66 6.81
C ASP A 112 -16.91 15.23 6.42
N GLU A 113 -17.77 15.10 5.41
CA GLU A 113 -18.36 13.83 4.99
C GLU A 113 -18.08 13.52 3.50
N PRO A 114 -16.83 13.23 3.10
CA PRO A 114 -16.50 12.94 1.71
C PRO A 114 -17.30 11.75 1.16
N VAL A 115 -17.46 11.71 -0.16
CA VAL A 115 -17.98 10.53 -0.86
C VAL A 115 -17.05 9.34 -0.56
N THR A 116 -17.59 8.14 -0.34
CA THR A 116 -16.82 6.90 -0.09
C THR A 116 -16.23 6.34 -1.39
N ILE A 117 -15.38 7.13 -2.05
CA ILE A 117 -14.81 6.86 -3.37
C ILE A 117 -14.08 5.51 -3.38
N ARG A 118 -13.21 5.24 -2.40
CA ARG A 118 -12.41 4.02 -2.36
C ARG A 118 -13.28 2.76 -2.24
N GLU A 119 -14.28 2.79 -1.36
CA GLU A 119 -15.19 1.66 -1.20
C GLU A 119 -16.11 1.48 -2.42
N ASN A 120 -16.47 2.57 -3.11
CA ASN A 120 -17.25 2.50 -4.35
C ASN A 120 -16.42 1.91 -5.49
N GLU A 121 -15.14 2.27 -5.59
CA GLU A 121 -14.17 1.65 -6.51
C GLU A 121 -14.08 0.13 -6.25
N ALA A 122 -13.93 -0.28 -4.98
CA ALA A 122 -13.91 -1.70 -4.61
C ALA A 122 -15.23 -2.41 -4.97
N ALA A 123 -16.38 -1.81 -4.68
CA ALA A 123 -17.68 -2.41 -4.99
C ALA A 123 -17.89 -2.60 -6.50
N ILE A 124 -17.50 -1.62 -7.33
CA ILE A 124 -17.61 -1.69 -8.79
C ILE A 124 -16.78 -2.85 -9.33
N VAL A 125 -15.51 -2.98 -8.92
CA VAL A 125 -14.64 -4.05 -9.42
C VAL A 125 -15.07 -5.43 -8.91
N GLU A 126 -15.55 -5.56 -7.67
CA GLU A 126 -16.09 -6.84 -7.19
C GLU A 126 -17.33 -7.26 -7.96
N ALA A 127 -18.24 -6.32 -8.26
CA ALA A 127 -19.37 -6.60 -9.13
C ALA A 127 -18.89 -7.00 -10.53
N ALA A 128 -17.91 -6.31 -11.10
CA ALA A 128 -17.37 -6.64 -12.42
C ALA A 128 -16.77 -8.05 -12.50
N PHE A 129 -16.06 -8.51 -11.46
CA PHE A 129 -15.59 -9.90 -11.38
C PHE A 129 -16.75 -10.90 -11.23
N ARG A 130 -17.70 -10.62 -10.32
CA ARG A 130 -18.84 -11.53 -10.06
C ARG A 130 -19.74 -11.71 -11.29
N GLU A 131 -20.02 -10.63 -12.00
CA GLU A 131 -20.90 -10.64 -13.18
C GLU A 131 -20.16 -10.99 -14.49
N GLY A 132 -18.85 -11.27 -14.43
CA GLY A 132 -18.05 -11.68 -15.59
C GLY A 132 -17.78 -10.57 -16.62
N TYR A 133 -17.76 -9.30 -16.21
CA TYR A 133 -17.42 -8.18 -17.09
C TYR A 133 -15.94 -8.11 -17.43
N ILE A 134 -15.10 -8.70 -16.58
CA ILE A 134 -13.66 -8.75 -16.78
C ILE A 134 -13.31 -10.06 -17.49
N THR A 135 -12.95 -9.94 -18.76
CA THR A 135 -12.55 -11.07 -19.60
C THR A 135 -11.17 -10.82 -20.22
N PRO A 136 -10.38 -11.87 -20.51
CA PRO A 136 -9.09 -11.71 -21.18
C PRO A 136 -9.24 -11.04 -22.55
N VAL A 137 -8.43 -10.02 -22.81
CA VAL A 137 -8.31 -9.37 -24.12
C VAL A 137 -7.05 -9.87 -24.82
N ILE A 138 -7.21 -10.50 -26.00
CA ILE A 138 -6.08 -10.92 -26.84
C ILE A 138 -5.73 -9.80 -27.85
N PRO A 139 -4.60 -9.10 -27.69
CA PRO A 139 -4.20 -8.04 -28.59
C PRO A 139 -3.55 -8.59 -29.87
N VAL A 140 -3.65 -7.85 -30.98
CA VAL A 140 -2.86 -8.13 -32.18
C VAL A 140 -1.40 -7.79 -31.90
N ARG A 141 -0.48 -8.73 -32.17
CA ARG A 141 0.93 -8.55 -31.87
C ARG A 141 1.58 -7.57 -32.86
N ASN A 142 2.35 -6.62 -32.34
CA ASN A 142 3.03 -5.58 -33.12
C ASN A 142 4.46 -5.99 -33.54
N GLY A 143 4.91 -7.20 -33.17
CA GLY A 143 6.24 -7.72 -33.49
C GLY A 143 7.35 -7.29 -32.52
N LYS A 144 7.13 -6.30 -31.65
CA LYS A 144 8.09 -5.83 -30.64
C LYS A 144 7.96 -6.63 -29.33
N ARG A 145 9.06 -6.75 -28.58
CA ARG A 145 9.22 -7.48 -27.32
C ARG A 145 9.68 -6.55 -26.20
N VAL A 146 9.08 -6.64 -25.03
CA VAL A 146 9.49 -5.85 -23.84
C VAL A 146 9.73 -6.75 -22.64
N ALA A 147 10.84 -6.50 -21.95
CA ALA A 147 11.15 -7.12 -20.65
C ALA A 147 10.79 -6.18 -19.50
N ILE A 148 10.08 -6.70 -18.51
CA ILE A 148 9.73 -5.96 -17.29
C ILE A 148 10.41 -6.66 -16.11
N ILE A 149 11.22 -5.94 -15.36
CA ILE A 149 12.01 -6.46 -14.25
C ILE A 149 11.35 -6.05 -12.94
N GLY A 150 10.61 -6.95 -12.31
CA GLY A 150 9.82 -6.74 -11.10
C GLY A 150 8.32 -6.86 -11.35
N ALA A 151 7.67 -7.75 -10.61
CA ALA A 151 6.23 -8.06 -10.62
C ALA A 151 5.44 -7.27 -9.58
N GLY A 152 5.95 -6.13 -9.12
CA GLY A 152 5.21 -5.20 -8.27
C GLY A 152 4.14 -4.42 -9.05
N PRO A 153 3.40 -3.53 -8.38
CA PRO A 153 2.32 -2.75 -9.01
C PRO A 153 2.74 -2.01 -10.28
N ALA A 154 3.90 -1.33 -10.27
CA ALA A 154 4.41 -0.61 -11.44
C ALA A 154 4.64 -1.53 -12.64
N GLY A 155 5.31 -2.67 -12.41
CA GLY A 155 5.62 -3.65 -13.44
C GLY A 155 4.37 -4.33 -13.99
N LEU A 156 3.42 -4.70 -13.13
CA LEU A 156 2.14 -5.28 -13.55
C LEU A 156 1.34 -4.30 -14.42
N VAL A 157 1.31 -3.02 -14.07
CA VAL A 157 0.62 -2.00 -14.87
C VAL A 157 1.32 -1.78 -16.21
N ALA A 158 2.65 -1.64 -16.20
CA ALA A 158 3.41 -1.51 -17.43
C ALA A 158 3.18 -2.72 -18.36
N ALA A 159 3.14 -3.92 -17.80
CA ALA A 159 2.88 -5.16 -18.52
C ALA A 159 1.50 -5.16 -19.16
N ASN A 160 0.46 -4.83 -18.39
CA ASN A 160 -0.91 -4.76 -18.88
C ASN A 160 -1.07 -3.75 -20.02
N GLN A 161 -0.54 -2.53 -19.84
CA GLN A 161 -0.62 -1.46 -20.83
C GLN A 161 0.12 -1.83 -22.13
N LEU A 162 1.35 -2.33 -22.03
CA LEU A 162 2.14 -2.72 -23.21
C LEU A 162 1.60 -3.96 -23.92
N ASN A 163 1.10 -4.94 -23.16
CA ASN A 163 0.44 -6.11 -23.74
C ASN A 163 -0.74 -5.66 -24.61
N ARG A 164 -1.62 -4.81 -24.08
CA ARG A 164 -2.77 -4.25 -24.82
C ARG A 164 -2.39 -3.42 -26.05
N LYS A 165 -1.15 -2.90 -26.11
CA LYS A 165 -0.58 -2.21 -27.28
C LYS A 165 0.07 -3.17 -28.30
N GLY A 166 -0.03 -4.48 -28.08
CA GLY A 166 0.45 -5.51 -29.00
C GLY A 166 1.87 -6.00 -28.75
N TYR A 167 2.57 -5.49 -27.74
CA TYR A 167 3.91 -6.00 -27.43
C TYR A 167 3.83 -7.44 -26.92
N THR A 168 4.87 -8.22 -27.19
CA THR A 168 5.11 -9.48 -26.47
C THR A 168 5.83 -9.17 -25.17
N VAL A 169 5.13 -9.31 -24.04
CA VAL A 169 5.65 -8.89 -22.73
C VAL A 169 6.16 -10.11 -21.95
N THR A 170 7.40 -10.03 -21.47
CA THR A 170 7.93 -10.96 -20.47
C THR A 170 8.22 -10.22 -19.19
N LEU A 171 7.60 -10.66 -18.10
CA LEU A 171 7.79 -10.12 -16.76
C LEU A 171 8.67 -11.07 -15.95
N PHE A 172 9.77 -10.57 -15.41
CA PHE A 172 10.71 -11.29 -14.58
C PHE A 172 10.58 -10.86 -13.12
N ASP A 173 10.63 -11.79 -12.18
CA ASP A 173 10.72 -11.47 -10.76
C ASP A 173 11.53 -12.53 -10.01
N LYS A 174 12.30 -12.09 -9.01
CA LYS A 174 13.09 -12.96 -8.14
C LYS A 174 12.23 -13.76 -7.16
N ALA A 175 11.05 -13.25 -6.82
CA ALA A 175 10.10 -13.90 -5.94
C ALA A 175 9.37 -15.04 -6.66
N GLU A 176 8.76 -15.90 -5.86
CA GLU A 176 8.09 -17.11 -6.33
C GLU A 176 6.76 -16.85 -7.03
N ALA A 177 6.16 -15.67 -6.84
CA ALA A 177 4.86 -15.30 -7.37
C ALA A 177 4.74 -13.78 -7.60
N PRO A 178 3.93 -13.33 -8.58
CA PRO A 178 3.77 -11.91 -8.86
C PRO A 178 2.97 -11.17 -7.78
N GLY A 179 3.17 -9.85 -7.71
CA GLY A 179 2.47 -8.93 -6.81
C GLY A 179 3.40 -8.03 -5.98
N GLY A 180 4.69 -8.36 -5.88
CA GLY A 180 5.64 -7.61 -5.04
C GLY A 180 5.13 -7.47 -3.61
N LEU A 181 5.21 -6.26 -3.04
CA LEU A 181 4.71 -6.01 -1.67
C LEU A 181 3.19 -6.16 -1.52
N LEU A 182 2.39 -6.12 -2.60
CA LEU A 182 0.96 -6.47 -2.50
C LEU A 182 0.78 -7.90 -1.99
N ARG A 183 1.65 -8.80 -2.44
CA ARG A 183 1.64 -10.22 -2.05
C ARG A 183 2.45 -10.48 -0.80
N PHE A 184 3.66 -9.96 -0.73
CA PHE A 184 4.62 -10.37 0.29
C PHE A 184 4.73 -9.39 1.47
N GLY A 185 4.25 -8.16 1.34
CA GLY A 185 4.32 -7.15 2.41
C GLY A 185 2.97 -6.96 3.10
N ILE A 186 1.97 -6.51 2.35
CA ILE A 186 0.65 -6.16 2.87
C ILE A 186 -0.04 -7.44 3.38
N PRO A 187 -0.55 -7.48 4.62
CA PRO A 187 -1.20 -8.67 5.17
C PRO A 187 -2.50 -9.08 4.45
N ASN A 188 -2.82 -10.38 4.47
CA ASN A 188 -4.08 -10.91 3.91
C ASN A 188 -5.34 -10.21 4.44
N PHE A 189 -5.32 -9.78 5.71
CA PHE A 189 -6.46 -9.13 6.35
C PHE A 189 -6.74 -7.71 5.83
N LYS A 190 -5.80 -7.11 5.08
CA LYS A 190 -6.00 -5.86 4.31
C LYS A 190 -6.17 -6.10 2.82
N LEU A 191 -5.47 -7.09 2.26
CA LEU A 191 -5.56 -7.46 0.85
C LEU A 191 -5.37 -8.98 0.71
N ASN A 192 -6.49 -9.68 0.53
CA ASN A 192 -6.48 -11.12 0.32
C ASN A 192 -5.76 -11.47 -1.00
N LYS A 193 -4.95 -12.53 -1.00
CA LYS A 193 -4.09 -12.89 -2.13
C LYS A 193 -4.86 -13.45 -3.30
N ASN A 194 -6.03 -14.03 -3.05
CA ASN A 194 -6.95 -14.47 -4.11
C ASN A 194 -7.35 -13.33 -5.07
N ILE A 195 -7.39 -12.07 -4.60
CA ILE A 195 -7.68 -10.89 -5.42
C ILE A 195 -6.53 -10.63 -6.40
N ILE A 196 -5.29 -10.88 -5.99
CA ILE A 196 -4.12 -10.82 -6.86
C ILE A 196 -4.18 -12.00 -7.84
N ASP A 197 -4.39 -13.22 -7.35
CA ASP A 197 -4.40 -14.44 -8.17
C ASP A 197 -5.38 -14.37 -9.34
N ARG A 198 -6.65 -14.02 -9.07
CA ARG A 198 -7.67 -13.91 -10.12
C ARG A 198 -7.29 -12.91 -11.22
N ARG A 199 -6.58 -11.83 -10.88
CA ARG A 199 -6.08 -10.86 -11.87
C ARG A 199 -4.90 -11.43 -12.65
N MET A 200 -3.99 -12.13 -11.98
CA MET A 200 -2.83 -12.72 -12.64
C MET A 200 -3.23 -13.79 -13.66
N GLU A 201 -4.27 -14.57 -13.37
CA GLU A 201 -4.81 -15.54 -14.34
C GLU A 201 -5.33 -14.87 -15.60
N ILE A 202 -6.00 -13.70 -15.47
CA ILE A 202 -6.42 -12.91 -16.64
C ILE A 202 -5.19 -12.46 -17.43
N LEU A 203 -4.20 -11.85 -16.76
CA LEU A 203 -3.00 -11.34 -17.45
C LEU A 203 -2.20 -12.46 -18.16
N LYS A 204 -2.13 -13.66 -17.56
CA LYS A 204 -1.55 -14.86 -18.20
C LYS A 204 -2.36 -15.26 -19.43
N ALA A 205 -3.69 -15.30 -19.32
CA ALA A 205 -4.57 -15.62 -20.44
C ALA A 205 -4.48 -14.58 -21.58
N GLU A 206 -4.18 -13.31 -21.26
CA GLU A 206 -3.88 -12.27 -22.26
C GLU A 206 -2.50 -12.40 -22.93
N GLY A 207 -1.70 -13.40 -22.53
CA GLY A 207 -0.43 -13.76 -23.14
C GLY A 207 0.80 -13.11 -22.51
N ILE A 208 0.68 -12.51 -21.31
CA ILE A 208 1.85 -12.01 -20.57
C ILE A 208 2.64 -13.21 -20.01
N LEU A 209 3.93 -13.26 -20.33
CA LEU A 209 4.80 -14.34 -19.86
C LEU A 209 5.41 -13.98 -18.51
N PHE A 210 5.12 -14.77 -17.48
CA PHE A 210 5.67 -14.58 -16.14
C PHE A 210 6.84 -15.54 -15.88
N LYS A 211 8.03 -15.00 -15.70
CA LYS A 211 9.26 -15.72 -15.30
C LYS A 211 9.58 -15.41 -13.84
N MET A 212 8.99 -16.21 -12.95
CA MET A 212 9.20 -16.12 -11.50
C MET A 212 10.50 -16.83 -11.07
N ASN A 213 10.91 -16.63 -9.81
CA ASN A 213 12.18 -17.16 -9.27
C ASN A 213 13.41 -16.83 -10.13
N THR A 214 13.36 -15.71 -10.85
CA THR A 214 14.38 -15.27 -11.78
C THR A 214 14.88 -13.90 -11.37
N ALA A 215 15.96 -13.87 -10.59
CA ALA A 215 16.65 -12.64 -10.27
C ALA A 215 17.42 -12.13 -11.51
N ILE A 216 17.18 -10.89 -11.89
CA ILE A 216 17.88 -10.22 -12.99
C ILE A 216 18.80 -9.16 -12.38
N ASP A 217 20.07 -9.23 -12.75
CA ASP A 217 21.01 -8.15 -12.52
C ASP A 217 20.66 -7.02 -13.50
N THR A 218 20.26 -5.86 -12.97
CA THR A 218 19.86 -4.73 -13.82
C THR A 218 21.03 -4.12 -14.59
N ALA A 219 22.28 -4.40 -14.20
CA ALA A 219 23.46 -4.05 -14.98
C ALA A 219 23.67 -4.96 -16.21
N HIS A 220 23.08 -6.16 -16.22
CA HIS A 220 23.23 -7.16 -17.28
C HIS A 220 21.86 -7.71 -17.68
N LEU A 221 21.13 -6.90 -18.45
CA LEU A 221 19.76 -7.22 -18.87
C LEU A 221 19.73 -8.37 -19.89
N PRO A 222 18.67 -9.20 -19.89
CA PRO A 222 18.55 -10.31 -20.81
C PRO A 222 18.42 -9.82 -22.26
N GLU A 223 19.15 -10.41 -23.19
CA GLU A 223 19.11 -10.00 -24.60
C GLU A 223 17.78 -10.32 -25.30
N GLY A 224 17.54 -9.66 -26.44
CA GLY A 224 16.42 -9.96 -27.33
C GLY A 224 15.13 -9.19 -27.02
N PHE A 225 15.19 -8.10 -26.27
CA PHE A 225 14.04 -7.20 -26.10
C PHE A 225 14.33 -5.84 -26.73
N ASP A 226 13.29 -5.23 -27.30
CA ASP A 226 13.37 -3.91 -27.91
C ASP A 226 13.41 -2.80 -26.83
N ALA A 227 12.76 -3.04 -25.69
CA ALA A 227 12.77 -2.14 -24.54
C ALA A 227 12.69 -2.90 -23.19
N TYR A 228 13.12 -2.22 -22.13
CA TYR A 228 13.17 -2.74 -20.76
C TYR A 228 12.50 -1.78 -19.78
N CYS A 229 11.82 -2.30 -18.76
CA CYS A 229 11.23 -1.52 -17.68
C CYS A 229 11.64 -2.07 -16.31
N ILE A 230 12.46 -1.31 -15.58
CA ILE A 230 12.95 -1.64 -14.24
C ILE A 230 11.94 -1.18 -13.19
N CYS A 231 11.32 -2.16 -12.54
CA CYS A 231 10.24 -2.04 -11.57
C CYS A 231 10.55 -2.79 -10.26
N THR A 232 11.83 -2.85 -9.88
CA THR A 232 12.35 -3.64 -8.75
C THR A 232 11.97 -3.09 -7.37
N GLY A 233 11.44 -1.87 -7.31
CA GLY A 233 11.02 -1.22 -6.07
C GLY A 233 12.18 -0.73 -5.19
N ALA A 234 11.87 -0.34 -3.96
CA ALA A 234 12.83 0.08 -2.94
C ALA A 234 13.03 -1.03 -1.91
N GLU A 235 14.09 -1.82 -2.05
CA GLU A 235 14.24 -3.07 -1.30
C GLU A 235 15.06 -2.94 -0.01
N THR A 236 15.93 -1.93 0.09
CA THR A 236 16.84 -1.80 1.23
C THR A 236 16.11 -1.19 2.43
N PRO A 237 15.79 -1.95 3.49
CA PRO A 237 15.14 -1.39 4.67
C PRO A 237 16.08 -0.44 5.40
N ARG A 238 15.51 0.58 6.04
CA ARG A 238 16.27 1.45 6.95
C ARG A 238 16.58 0.68 8.23
N ASP A 239 17.86 0.62 8.56
CA ASP A 239 18.34 0.00 9.79
C ASP A 239 18.49 1.01 10.93
N LEU A 240 18.55 0.50 12.15
CA LEU A 240 18.77 1.27 13.37
C LEU A 240 20.04 0.79 14.06
N SER A 241 21.17 1.30 13.61
CA SER A 241 22.52 0.91 14.05
C SER A 241 22.91 1.57 15.39
N ILE A 242 22.19 1.21 16.45
CA ILE A 242 22.46 1.63 17.83
C ILE A 242 23.05 0.45 18.63
N PRO A 243 23.70 0.68 19.79
CA PRO A 243 24.26 -0.41 20.61
C PRO A 243 23.24 -1.51 20.91
N GLY A 244 23.66 -2.78 20.79
CA GLY A 244 22.80 -3.95 21.01
C GLY A 244 21.99 -4.41 19.78
N ARG A 245 22.17 -3.79 18.61
CA ARG A 245 21.45 -4.14 17.36
C ARG A 245 21.65 -5.60 16.93
N GLU A 246 22.76 -6.21 17.34
CA GLU A 246 23.15 -7.60 17.10
C GLU A 246 22.40 -8.63 17.96
N LEU A 247 21.64 -8.18 18.97
CA LEU A 247 20.85 -9.07 19.82
C LEU A 247 19.78 -9.81 19.02
N LYS A 248 19.57 -11.09 19.36
CA LYS A 248 18.48 -11.88 18.76
C LYS A 248 17.11 -11.34 19.20
N GLY A 249 16.16 -11.35 18.27
CA GLY A 249 14.79 -10.84 18.48
C GLY A 249 14.55 -9.45 17.89
N ILE A 250 15.56 -8.83 17.27
CA ILE A 250 15.43 -7.56 16.53
C ILE A 250 15.37 -7.89 15.04
N HIS A 251 14.24 -7.57 14.40
CA HIS A 251 13.95 -7.96 13.01
C HIS A 251 13.53 -6.74 12.19
N PHE A 252 13.82 -6.77 10.89
CA PHE A 252 13.11 -5.88 9.98
C PHE A 252 11.64 -6.30 9.87
N ALA A 253 10.73 -5.32 9.78
CA ALA A 253 9.30 -5.56 9.71
C ALA A 253 8.89 -6.55 8.61
N LEU A 254 9.48 -6.41 7.41
CA LEU A 254 9.16 -7.28 6.28
C LEU A 254 9.57 -8.74 6.49
N GLU A 255 10.52 -9.06 7.37
CA GLU A 255 10.84 -10.46 7.68
C GLU A 255 9.60 -11.18 8.23
N MET A 256 8.95 -10.58 9.22
CA MET A 256 7.74 -11.14 9.83
C MET A 256 6.57 -11.14 8.86
N LEU A 257 6.29 -9.99 8.23
CA LEU A 257 5.12 -9.82 7.36
C LEU A 257 5.19 -10.77 6.16
N SER A 258 6.37 -10.93 5.58
CA SER A 258 6.56 -11.79 4.43
C SER A 258 6.50 -13.27 4.77
N GLN A 259 7.06 -13.69 5.90
CA GLN A 259 6.87 -15.05 6.40
C GLN A 259 5.39 -15.34 6.68
N GLN A 260 4.68 -14.41 7.33
CA GLN A 260 3.27 -14.63 7.67
C GLN A 260 2.39 -14.81 6.42
N ASN A 261 2.56 -13.96 5.40
CA ASN A 261 1.83 -14.12 4.14
C ASN A 261 2.14 -15.47 3.48
N ARG A 262 3.41 -15.89 3.46
CA ARG A 262 3.84 -17.19 2.92
C ARG A 262 3.28 -18.38 3.70
N ILE A 263 3.15 -18.28 5.02
CA ILE A 263 2.56 -19.32 5.88
C ILE A 263 1.09 -19.52 5.54
N ILE A 264 0.34 -18.43 5.30
CA ILE A 264 -1.08 -18.52 4.91
C ILE A 264 -1.23 -19.23 3.55
N GLU A 265 -0.27 -19.06 2.65
CA GLU A 265 -0.19 -19.74 1.36
C GLU A 265 0.41 -21.17 1.47
N GLY A 266 0.63 -21.68 2.67
CA GLY A 266 1.06 -23.06 2.93
C GLY A 266 2.57 -23.30 2.99
N GLN A 267 3.41 -22.26 2.96
CA GLN A 267 4.85 -22.44 3.16
C GLN A 267 5.18 -22.70 4.62
N THR A 268 6.23 -23.49 4.86
CA THR A 268 6.73 -23.82 6.19
C THR A 268 8.12 -23.24 6.42
N PHE A 269 8.37 -22.74 7.63
CA PHE A 269 9.68 -22.25 8.06
C PHE A 269 10.22 -23.10 9.20
N ALA A 270 11.53 -23.34 9.21
CA ALA A 270 12.19 -23.96 10.36
C ALA A 270 12.01 -23.10 11.62
N LYS A 271 11.86 -23.74 12.78
CA LYS A 271 11.51 -23.06 14.04
C LYS A 271 12.51 -21.97 14.44
N ASP A 272 13.79 -22.16 14.11
CA ASP A 272 14.89 -21.23 14.37
C ASP A 272 14.92 -20.01 13.43
N LYS A 273 14.27 -20.11 12.26
CA LYS A 273 14.15 -19.03 11.26
C LYS A 273 12.81 -18.28 11.33
N MET A 274 11.86 -18.80 12.08
CA MET A 274 10.50 -18.26 12.15
C MET A 274 10.46 -16.98 13.01
N VAL A 275 9.98 -15.90 12.40
CA VAL A 275 9.73 -14.63 13.08
C VAL A 275 8.28 -14.61 13.56
N ASN A 276 8.08 -14.90 14.84
CA ASN A 276 6.75 -15.08 15.44
C ASN A 276 6.63 -14.34 16.78
N ALA A 277 5.55 -13.59 16.94
CA ALA A 277 5.23 -12.75 18.09
C ALA A 277 4.45 -13.48 19.21
N LYS A 278 4.07 -14.75 19.02
CA LYS A 278 3.32 -15.54 20.01
C LYS A 278 3.98 -15.51 21.39
N GLY A 279 3.23 -15.05 22.39
CA GLY A 279 3.69 -15.02 23.78
C GLY A 279 4.76 -13.98 24.09
N LYS A 280 4.99 -12.99 23.20
CA LYS A 280 6.04 -11.98 23.34
C LYS A 280 5.47 -10.58 23.60
N LYS A 281 6.24 -9.74 24.30
CA LYS A 281 6.08 -8.28 24.31
C LYS A 281 6.75 -7.70 23.07
N VAL A 282 5.98 -7.13 22.16
CA VAL A 282 6.46 -6.66 20.86
C VAL A 282 6.60 -5.14 20.87
N LEU A 283 7.76 -4.64 20.46
CA LEU A 283 7.98 -3.23 20.18
C LEU A 283 8.10 -2.98 18.67
N VAL A 284 7.22 -2.15 18.11
CA VAL A 284 7.27 -1.70 16.72
C VAL A 284 7.86 -0.29 16.67
N ILE A 285 8.96 -0.11 15.94
CA ILE A 285 9.61 1.19 15.76
C ILE A 285 9.22 1.74 14.38
N GLY A 286 8.35 2.75 14.37
CA GLY A 286 7.80 3.39 13.17
C GLY A 286 6.27 3.35 13.07
N GLY A 287 5.64 4.50 12.75
CA GLY A 287 4.19 4.68 12.69
C GLY A 287 3.56 4.70 11.31
N GLY A 288 4.28 4.29 10.27
CA GLY A 288 3.75 4.11 8.93
C GLY A 288 2.84 2.88 8.78
N ASP A 289 2.35 2.64 7.55
CA ASP A 289 1.47 1.51 7.25
C ASP A 289 2.12 0.15 7.55
N THR A 290 3.43 0.02 7.29
CA THR A 290 4.22 -1.17 7.68
C THR A 290 4.18 -1.43 9.19
N GLY A 291 4.19 -0.37 10.01
CA GLY A 291 4.06 -0.47 11.47
C GLY A 291 2.67 -0.94 11.87
N SER A 292 1.62 -0.39 11.24
CA SER A 292 0.23 -0.87 11.39
C SER A 292 0.08 -2.35 11.01
N ASP A 293 0.74 -2.80 9.95
CA ASP A 293 0.73 -4.20 9.52
C ASP A 293 1.43 -5.12 10.54
N CYS A 294 2.54 -4.66 11.11
CA CYS A 294 3.23 -5.36 12.19
C CYS A 294 2.37 -5.52 13.43
N ILE A 295 1.61 -4.49 13.80
CA ILE A 295 0.69 -4.53 14.93
C ILE A 295 -0.39 -5.60 14.70
N GLY A 296 -1.14 -5.50 13.60
CA GLY A 296 -2.24 -6.41 13.31
C GLY A 296 -1.78 -7.87 13.17
N THR A 297 -0.57 -8.08 12.63
CA THR A 297 0.04 -9.42 12.54
C THR A 297 0.47 -9.94 13.91
N SER A 298 1.09 -9.10 14.75
CA SER A 298 1.55 -9.50 16.09
C SER A 298 0.38 -9.88 17.00
N VAL A 299 -0.72 -9.13 16.93
CA VAL A 299 -1.96 -9.44 17.67
C VAL A 299 -2.51 -10.81 17.24
N ARG A 300 -2.62 -11.07 15.93
CA ARG A 300 -3.10 -12.37 15.38
C ARG A 300 -2.18 -13.54 15.69
N GLN A 301 -0.88 -13.30 15.84
CA GLN A 301 0.07 -14.32 16.28
C GLN A 301 -0.02 -14.61 17.79
N GLY A 302 -0.76 -13.81 18.56
CA GLY A 302 -0.94 -13.97 20.01
C GLY A 302 0.17 -13.33 20.83
N ALA A 303 0.64 -12.13 20.44
CA ALA A 303 1.50 -11.31 21.29
C ALA A 303 0.85 -11.02 22.64
N VAL A 304 1.68 -10.94 23.70
CA VAL A 304 1.22 -10.56 25.05
C VAL A 304 0.84 -9.08 25.09
N SER A 305 1.65 -8.26 24.43
CA SER A 305 1.41 -6.83 24.26
C SER A 305 2.13 -6.32 23.01
N VAL A 306 1.61 -5.24 22.43
CA VAL A 306 2.22 -4.56 21.30
C VAL A 306 2.33 -3.07 21.64
N THR A 307 3.54 -2.54 21.60
CA THR A 307 3.83 -1.11 21.75
C THR A 307 4.40 -0.59 20.45
N GLN A 308 3.88 0.52 19.94
CA GLN A 308 4.41 1.25 18.81
C GLN A 308 5.00 2.57 19.30
N ILE A 309 6.23 2.86 18.87
CA ILE A 309 6.86 4.15 19.12
C ILE A 309 7.09 4.90 17.80
N GLU A 310 6.93 6.21 17.87
CA GLU A 310 7.20 7.16 16.81
C GLU A 310 8.18 8.21 17.32
N ILE A 311 9.15 8.58 16.48
CA ILE A 311 10.15 9.61 16.84
C ILE A 311 9.55 11.02 16.73
N MET A 312 8.57 11.20 15.85
CA MET A 312 7.86 12.45 15.63
C MET A 312 6.77 12.67 16.70
N PRO A 313 6.36 13.93 16.93
CA PRO A 313 5.23 14.25 17.81
C PRO A 313 3.93 13.62 17.30
N GLN A 314 2.97 13.46 18.21
CA GLN A 314 1.63 13.02 17.85
C GLN A 314 1.01 14.01 16.84
N PRO A 315 0.58 13.54 15.65
CA PRO A 315 -0.09 14.41 14.70
C PRO A 315 -1.41 14.94 15.25
N PRO A 316 -1.88 16.12 14.81
CA PRO A 316 -3.18 16.67 15.22
C PRO A 316 -4.35 15.73 14.92
N VAL A 317 -5.37 15.73 15.78
CA VAL A 317 -6.60 14.96 15.56
C VAL A 317 -7.58 15.77 14.70
N GLY A 318 -8.11 15.16 13.65
CA GLY A 318 -9.15 15.73 12.80
C GLY A 318 -8.66 16.78 11.79
N HIS A 319 -7.98 17.84 12.26
CA HIS A 319 -7.61 18.99 11.44
C HIS A 319 -6.16 19.45 11.68
N ASN A 320 -5.51 19.95 10.63
CA ASN A 320 -4.15 20.49 10.71
C ASN A 320 -3.99 21.73 9.81
N ASN A 321 -3.79 22.91 10.41
CA ASN A 321 -3.59 24.17 9.69
C ASN A 321 -2.31 24.22 8.84
N ALA A 322 -1.30 23.40 9.16
CA ALA A 322 -0.05 23.33 8.38
C ALA A 322 -0.24 22.60 7.04
N THR A 323 -1.30 21.81 6.90
CA THR A 323 -1.65 21.08 5.67
C THR A 323 -3.12 21.32 5.35
N PRO A 324 -3.50 22.54 4.94
CA PRO A 324 -4.90 22.87 4.67
C PRO A 324 -5.41 22.11 3.46
N TRP A 325 -6.72 21.85 3.43
CA TRP A 325 -7.39 21.33 2.23
C TRP A 325 -7.07 22.23 1.01
N PRO A 326 -6.83 21.68 -0.20
CA PRO A 326 -6.98 20.27 -0.61
C PRO A 326 -5.69 19.44 -0.49
N GLN A 327 -4.69 19.91 0.28
CA GLN A 327 -3.44 19.17 0.46
C GLN A 327 -3.68 17.86 1.23
N TRP A 328 -2.71 16.93 1.11
CA TRP A 328 -2.75 15.70 1.89
C TRP A 328 -2.67 16.02 3.39
N PRO A 329 -3.69 15.66 4.19
CA PRO A 329 -3.73 16.06 5.59
C PRO A 329 -2.75 15.23 6.42
N VAL A 330 -1.87 15.92 7.15
CA VAL A 330 -1.03 15.31 8.18
C VAL A 330 -1.78 15.35 9.51
N VAL A 331 -2.63 14.34 9.72
CA VAL A 331 -3.45 14.16 10.92
C VAL A 331 -3.27 12.76 11.51
N LEU A 332 -3.66 12.56 12.77
CA LEU A 332 -3.54 11.28 13.45
C LEU A 332 -4.37 10.23 12.73
N LYS A 333 -3.69 9.22 12.18
CA LYS A 333 -4.36 8.07 11.57
C LYS A 333 -4.53 6.96 12.61
N THR A 334 -5.73 6.41 12.63
CA THR A 334 -6.08 5.18 13.35
C THR A 334 -6.51 4.14 12.31
N THR A 335 -6.02 2.92 12.45
CA THR A 335 -6.24 1.82 11.49
C THR A 335 -6.93 0.69 12.24
N SER A 336 -7.51 -0.27 11.51
CA SER A 336 -8.07 -1.49 12.11
C SER A 336 -7.08 -2.17 13.05
N SER A 337 -5.79 -2.24 12.70
CA SER A 337 -4.73 -2.80 13.56
C SER A 337 -4.52 -2.01 14.86
N HIS A 338 -4.69 -0.69 14.83
CA HIS A 338 -4.56 0.11 16.06
C HIS A 338 -5.73 -0.15 17.02
N GLU A 339 -6.94 -0.32 16.47
CA GLU A 339 -8.15 -0.67 17.24
C GLU A 339 -8.11 -2.09 17.80
N GLU A 340 -7.35 -3.00 17.18
CA GLU A 340 -7.19 -4.40 17.60
C GLU A 340 -6.35 -4.56 18.87
N GLY A 341 -5.59 -3.53 19.26
CA GLY A 341 -4.86 -3.49 20.52
C GLY A 341 -3.38 -3.18 20.34
N CYS A 342 -3.01 -1.92 20.61
CA CYS A 342 -1.62 -1.52 20.81
C CYS A 342 -1.53 -0.28 21.70
N MET A 343 -0.40 -0.13 22.38
CA MET A 343 -0.03 1.14 23.00
C MET A 343 0.76 1.97 21.99
N ARG A 344 0.37 3.23 21.77
CA ARG A 344 1.08 4.14 20.86
C ARG A 344 1.76 5.23 21.69
N ARG A 345 3.03 5.48 21.41
CA ARG A 345 3.84 6.52 22.07
C ARG A 345 4.56 7.34 21.01
N TRP A 346 4.74 8.63 21.28
CA TRP A 346 5.30 9.61 20.34
C TRP A 346 6.49 10.32 20.95
N SER A 347 7.25 11.01 20.12
CA SER A 347 8.42 11.77 20.56
C SER A 347 9.44 10.91 21.31
N LEU A 348 9.66 9.66 20.87
CA LEU A 348 10.62 8.74 21.48
C LEU A 348 11.71 8.32 20.48
N ALA A 349 12.96 8.58 20.82
CA ALA A 349 14.12 8.04 20.13
C ALA A 349 14.65 6.80 20.87
N SER A 350 15.10 5.80 20.12
CA SER A 350 15.75 4.61 20.69
C SER A 350 17.26 4.82 20.81
N ASN A 351 17.80 4.65 22.01
CA ASN A 351 19.22 4.91 22.30
C ASN A 351 20.08 3.63 22.25
N ARG A 352 19.55 2.51 22.77
CA ARG A 352 20.20 1.19 22.71
C ARG A 352 19.20 0.06 22.95
N PHE A 353 19.52 -1.11 22.44
CA PHE A 353 18.86 -2.35 22.77
C PHE A 353 19.51 -2.97 24.02
N ILE A 354 18.67 -3.50 24.91
CA ILE A 354 19.08 -4.16 26.15
C ILE A 354 18.80 -5.64 25.99
N GLY A 355 19.74 -6.48 26.41
CA GLY A 355 19.60 -7.92 26.26
C GLY A 355 20.21 -8.74 27.38
N LYS A 356 19.74 -9.98 27.46
CA LYS A 356 20.23 -11.02 28.37
C LYS A 356 20.42 -12.31 27.57
N ASN A 357 21.55 -13.00 27.78
CA ASN A 357 21.89 -14.24 27.07
C ASN A 357 21.82 -14.10 25.52
N GLY A 358 22.24 -12.94 25.00
CA GLY A 358 22.25 -12.66 23.56
C GLY A 358 20.87 -12.43 22.92
N LYS A 359 19.81 -12.23 23.72
CA LYS A 359 18.46 -11.91 23.26
C LYS A 359 18.00 -10.56 23.79
N VAL A 360 17.23 -9.82 22.99
CA VAL A 360 16.62 -8.56 23.42
C VAL A 360 15.62 -8.81 24.55
N THR A 361 15.65 -7.95 25.55
CA THR A 361 14.71 -7.93 26.69
C THR A 361 14.09 -6.56 26.90
N GLY A 362 14.61 -5.53 26.22
CA GLY A 362 14.03 -4.19 26.23
C GLY A 362 14.82 -3.22 25.37
N VAL A 363 14.30 -2.00 25.27
CA VAL A 363 14.91 -0.89 24.53
C VAL A 363 14.95 0.33 25.43
N GLU A 364 16.13 0.92 25.59
CA GLU A 364 16.26 2.23 26.23
C GLU A 364 15.79 3.28 25.22
N VAL A 365 14.76 4.02 25.59
CA VAL A 365 14.22 5.13 24.80
C VAL A 365 14.35 6.43 25.55
N GLU A 366 14.36 7.53 24.80
CA GLU A 366 14.48 8.89 25.32
C GLU A 366 13.42 9.79 24.69
N GLU A 367 12.77 10.60 25.53
CA GLU A 367 11.86 11.65 25.07
C GLU A 367 12.66 12.71 24.30
N VAL A 368 12.19 13.06 23.11
CA VAL A 368 12.81 14.04 22.22
C VAL A 368 11.86 15.17 21.87
N GLU A 369 12.40 16.37 21.74
CA GLU A 369 11.68 17.54 21.24
C GLU A 369 12.18 17.89 19.83
N TRP A 370 11.28 18.37 18.99
CA TRP A 370 11.62 18.81 17.63
C TRP A 370 11.52 20.33 17.55
N SER A 371 12.62 21.00 17.22
CA SER A 371 12.57 22.45 17.01
C SER A 371 12.06 22.78 15.62
N THR A 372 11.19 23.79 15.53
CA THR A 372 10.78 24.38 14.25
C THR A 372 12.01 24.98 13.56
N PRO A 373 12.36 24.53 12.36
CA PRO A 373 13.52 25.07 11.65
C PRO A 373 13.28 26.52 11.25
N ALA A 374 14.31 27.37 11.33
CA ALA A 374 14.30 28.65 10.65
C ALA A 374 14.33 28.41 9.13
N ALA A 375 13.43 29.06 8.38
CA ALA A 375 13.38 29.11 6.91
C ALA A 375 13.82 27.83 6.17
N GLY A 376 12.92 26.84 6.06
CA GLY A 376 13.07 25.72 5.12
C GLY A 376 14.06 24.61 5.50
N GLY A 377 14.73 24.71 6.65
CA GLY A 377 15.59 23.64 7.18
C GLY A 377 14.80 22.39 7.61
N ARG A 378 15.51 21.31 7.94
CA ARG A 378 14.90 20.13 8.59
C ARG A 378 14.73 20.39 10.09
N PRO A 379 13.61 19.96 10.71
CA PRO A 379 13.48 19.99 12.16
C PRO A 379 14.68 19.33 12.82
N VAL A 380 15.20 19.94 13.90
CA VAL A 380 16.31 19.40 14.67
C VAL A 380 15.75 18.68 15.89
N MET A 381 16.10 17.41 16.03
CA MET A 381 15.75 16.61 17.19
C MET A 381 16.66 16.98 18.37
N LYS A 382 16.08 17.23 19.54
CA LYS A 382 16.78 17.51 20.78
C LYS A 382 16.42 16.47 21.85
N PRO A 383 17.39 15.74 22.40
CA PRO A 383 17.15 14.86 23.54
C PRO A 383 16.77 15.66 24.79
N THR A 384 15.80 15.17 25.56
CA THR A 384 15.36 15.83 26.81
C THR A 384 16.12 15.34 28.05
N GLY A 385 16.90 14.26 27.94
CA GLY A 385 17.53 13.57 29.07
C GLY A 385 16.62 12.59 29.80
N LYS A 386 15.30 12.61 29.53
CA LYS A 386 14.34 11.69 30.16
C LYS A 386 14.37 10.34 29.46
N LYS A 387 15.02 9.38 30.11
CA LYS A 387 15.21 8.02 29.61
C LYS A 387 14.33 7.04 30.37
N GLU A 388 13.86 6.01 29.67
CA GLU A 388 13.18 4.87 30.26
C GLU A 388 13.51 3.59 29.48
N ILE A 389 13.09 2.45 30.02
CA ILE A 389 13.22 1.16 29.35
C ILE A 389 11.83 0.65 29.00
N ILE A 390 11.59 0.41 27.71
CA ILE A 390 10.43 -0.34 27.25
C ILE A 390 10.82 -1.81 27.19
N GLU A 391 10.18 -2.66 28.00
CA GLU A 391 10.37 -4.11 27.95
C GLU A 391 9.88 -4.69 26.61
N ALA A 392 10.71 -5.52 25.97
CA ALA A 392 10.39 -6.12 24.69
C ALA A 392 11.19 -7.42 24.49
N ASP A 393 10.49 -8.50 24.16
CA ASP A 393 11.10 -9.78 23.76
C ASP A 393 11.33 -9.85 22.24
N MET A 394 10.75 -8.91 21.50
CA MET A 394 10.85 -8.78 20.06
C MET A 394 10.71 -7.33 19.62
N VAL A 395 11.59 -6.89 18.72
CA VAL A 395 11.58 -5.57 18.11
C VAL A 395 11.38 -5.70 16.60
N LEU A 396 10.48 -4.92 16.05
CA LEU A 396 10.19 -4.83 14.61
C LEU A 396 10.55 -3.44 14.10
N LEU A 397 11.56 -3.36 13.22
CA LEU A 397 11.99 -2.12 12.59
C LEU A 397 11.11 -1.83 11.36
N ALA A 398 10.20 -0.86 11.50
CA ALA A 398 9.25 -0.43 10.48
C ALA A 398 9.54 1.02 10.02
N MET A 399 10.82 1.32 9.79
CA MET A 399 11.33 2.68 9.58
C MET A 399 11.33 3.14 8.11
N GLY A 400 10.80 2.32 7.20
CA GLY A 400 10.78 2.59 5.75
C GLY A 400 12.00 2.05 5.01
N PHE A 401 12.14 2.44 3.74
CA PHE A 401 13.18 1.94 2.83
C PHE A 401 14.05 3.09 2.32
N LEU A 402 15.27 2.75 1.89
CA LEU A 402 16.16 3.66 1.18
C LEU A 402 15.75 3.71 -0.30
N LYS A 403 15.86 4.90 -0.89
CA LYS A 403 15.72 5.05 -2.34
C LYS A 403 16.89 4.33 -3.01
N PRO A 404 16.65 3.41 -3.97
CA PRO A 404 17.73 2.78 -4.71
C PRO A 404 18.53 3.82 -5.52
N GLU A 405 19.85 3.64 -5.54
CA GLU A 405 20.69 4.29 -6.54
C GLU A 405 20.54 3.53 -7.85
N GLN A 406 20.39 4.27 -8.95
CA GLN A 406 20.21 3.71 -10.27
C GLN A 406 21.44 4.05 -11.11
N PRO A 407 22.05 3.08 -11.80
CA PRO A 407 23.09 3.39 -12.78
C PRO A 407 22.51 4.16 -13.96
N GLU A 408 23.38 4.71 -14.79
CA GLU A 408 22.98 5.23 -16.09
C GLU A 408 22.60 4.04 -16.99
N TYR A 409 21.40 4.10 -17.56
CA TYR A 409 20.91 3.05 -18.45
C TYR A 409 20.83 3.55 -19.90
N PRO A 410 20.93 2.64 -20.89
CA PRO A 410 20.67 2.97 -22.29
C PRO A 410 19.27 3.55 -22.54
N GLU A 411 19.08 4.25 -23.65
CA GLU A 411 17.81 4.94 -23.98
C GLU A 411 16.58 4.04 -24.03
N ASN A 412 16.75 2.75 -24.32
CA ASN A 412 15.65 1.78 -24.37
C ASN A 412 15.33 1.12 -23.00
N VAL A 413 15.92 1.61 -21.92
CA VAL A 413 15.70 1.13 -20.56
C VAL A 413 15.03 2.21 -19.72
N PHE A 414 13.88 1.88 -19.17
CA PHE A 414 13.05 2.79 -18.38
C PHE A 414 12.98 2.32 -16.93
N ILE A 415 12.72 3.24 -15.99
CA ILE A 415 12.56 2.92 -14.57
C ILE A 415 11.20 3.44 -14.10
N ALA A 416 10.47 2.66 -13.31
CA ALA A 416 9.14 3.02 -12.81
C ALA A 416 8.93 2.65 -11.32
N GLY A 417 7.98 3.34 -10.70
CA GLY A 417 7.57 3.09 -9.32
C GLY A 417 8.66 3.38 -8.30
N ASP A 418 8.65 2.63 -7.20
CA ASP A 418 9.53 2.88 -6.06
C ASP A 418 11.03 2.70 -6.38
N ALA A 419 11.36 2.03 -7.49
CA ALA A 419 12.74 1.99 -8.01
C ALA A 419 13.22 3.37 -8.47
N ALA A 420 12.32 4.20 -9.01
CA ALA A 420 12.62 5.56 -9.48
C ALA A 420 12.47 6.62 -8.38
N THR A 421 11.44 6.48 -7.53
CA THR A 421 11.03 7.54 -6.60
C THR A 421 11.41 7.26 -5.14
N GLY A 422 11.78 6.02 -4.80
CA GLY A 422 11.83 5.53 -3.43
C GLY A 422 10.45 5.10 -2.92
N ALA A 423 10.39 4.57 -1.70
CA ALA A 423 9.16 4.03 -1.12
C ALA A 423 7.99 5.02 -1.18
N SER A 424 6.87 4.59 -1.77
CA SER A 424 5.71 5.44 -2.00
C SER A 424 4.39 4.68 -1.85
N LEU A 425 3.32 5.21 -2.45
CA LEU A 425 2.00 4.58 -2.48
C LEU A 425 1.84 3.70 -3.72
N VAL A 426 1.11 2.59 -3.58
CA VAL A 426 0.80 1.69 -4.72
C VAL A 426 0.17 2.43 -5.90
N VAL A 427 -0.76 3.35 -5.65
CA VAL A 427 -1.40 4.15 -6.71
C VAL A 427 -0.40 5.03 -7.49
N ARG A 428 0.69 5.49 -6.84
CA ARG A 428 1.76 6.25 -7.51
C ARG A 428 2.65 5.32 -8.33
N ALA A 429 2.97 4.14 -7.81
CA ALA A 429 3.70 3.12 -8.57
C ALA A 429 2.92 2.68 -9.82
N MET A 430 1.60 2.51 -9.71
CA MET A 430 0.73 2.23 -10.85
C MET A 430 0.72 3.38 -11.87
N ALA A 431 0.61 4.63 -11.41
CA ALA A 431 0.68 5.80 -12.29
C ALA A 431 1.99 5.88 -13.08
N GLU A 432 3.13 5.64 -12.41
CA GLU A 432 4.44 5.57 -13.06
C GLU A 432 4.53 4.42 -14.07
N GLY A 433 3.95 3.26 -13.77
CA GLY A 433 3.84 2.14 -14.72
C GLY A 433 3.10 2.53 -16.00
N ARG A 434 1.98 3.27 -15.90
CA ARG A 434 1.25 3.79 -17.07
C ARG A 434 2.08 4.81 -17.84
N ARG A 435 2.75 5.73 -17.13
CA ARG A 435 3.60 6.77 -17.74
C ARG A 435 4.72 6.14 -18.55
N VAL A 436 5.43 5.16 -17.99
CA VAL A 436 6.53 4.47 -18.66
C VAL A 436 6.05 3.60 -19.81
N ALA A 437 4.92 2.89 -19.67
CA ALA A 437 4.35 2.16 -20.79
C ALA A 437 4.02 3.06 -21.98
N LYS A 438 3.56 4.29 -21.74
CA LYS A 438 3.36 5.28 -22.79
C LYS A 438 4.69 5.68 -23.45
N LEU A 439 5.74 5.96 -22.67
CA LEU A 439 7.06 6.30 -23.22
C LEU A 439 7.63 5.18 -24.09
N ILE A 440 7.51 3.92 -23.67
CA ILE A 440 7.94 2.75 -24.46
C ILE A 440 7.13 2.60 -25.75
N TYR A 441 5.84 2.95 -25.72
CA TYR A 441 4.99 2.93 -26.92
C TYR A 441 5.35 4.04 -27.91
N ASP A 442 5.80 5.19 -27.42
CA ASP A 442 6.17 6.34 -28.23
C ASP A 442 7.59 6.21 -28.84
N LEU A 443 8.36 5.15 -28.49
CA LEU A 443 9.61 4.70 -29.14
C LEU A 443 9.34 3.90 -30.43
#